data_AF-A0A7K3EK92-F1
#
_entry.id   AF-A0A7K3EK92-F1
#
_cell.length_a   1.000
_cell.length_b   1.000
_cell.length_c   1.000
_cell.angle_alpha   90.00
_cell.angle_beta   90.00
_cell.angle_gamma   90.00
#
_symmetry.space_group_name_H-M   'P 1'
#
loop_
_entity.id
_entity.type
_entity.pdbx_description
1 polymer ?
#
loop_
_entity_poly.entity_id
_entity_poly.type
_entity_poly.pdbx_seq_one_letter_code
_entity_poly.pdbx_strand_id
1 'polypeptide(L)'
;AGGDPRGAVRAWRADAGRHPSPNAGPVEASFAGALGVRLGGTLSYGGRVEHRPVLNGAAGRAVRAGSGDIERAARLSRRVGGLALVVCAGARLLVCAAVRKGRTS
;
A
#
# COMPACT_ATOMS: atom_id res chain seq x y z
N ALA A 1 -11.88 -0.45 3.98
CA ALA A 1 -11.08 0.78 3.79
C ALA A 1 -9.68 0.39 3.33
N GLY A 2 -9.57 -0.29 2.17
CA GLY A 2 -8.55 -1.31 1.98
C GLY A 2 -9.06 -2.62 2.61
N GLY A 3 -9.99 -3.28 1.94
CA GLY A 3 -10.78 -4.39 2.51
C GLY A 3 -10.31 -5.77 2.04
N ASP A 4 -9.36 -5.80 1.11
CA ASP A 4 -8.91 -7.03 0.46
C ASP A 4 -7.39 -7.22 0.63
N PRO A 5 -6.94 -7.80 1.76
CA PRO A 5 -5.53 -8.14 1.96
C PRO A 5 -5.00 -9.10 0.89
N ARG A 6 -5.85 -10.01 0.40
CA ARG A 6 -5.49 -10.95 -0.66
C ARG A 6 -5.27 -10.21 -1.98
N GLY A 7 -6.13 -9.23 -2.27
CA GLY A 7 -5.98 -8.33 -3.39
C GLY A 7 -4.73 -7.48 -3.34
N ALA A 8 -4.36 -6.98 -2.16
CA ALA A 8 -3.11 -6.27 -1.96
C ALA A 8 -1.90 -7.13 -2.34
N VAL A 9 -1.82 -8.35 -1.80
CA VAL A 9 -0.71 -9.28 -2.08
C VAL A 9 -0.69 -9.70 -3.55
N ARG A 10 -1.86 -9.99 -4.13
CA ARG A 10 -1.99 -10.35 -5.55
C ARG A 10 -1.46 -9.23 -6.45
N ALA A 11 -1.93 -8.00 -6.25
CA ALA A 11 -1.52 -6.85 -7.05
C ALA A 11 -0.04 -6.53 -6.84
N TRP A 12 0.47 -6.60 -5.61
CA TRP A 12 1.90 -6.45 -5.34
C TRP A 12 2.74 -7.43 -6.17
N ARG A 13 2.44 -8.73 -6.08
CA ARG A 13 3.20 -9.77 -6.79
C ARG A 13 3.12 -9.63 -8.31
N ALA A 14 1.96 -9.27 -8.83
CA ALA A 14 1.74 -9.20 -10.27
C ALA A 14 2.29 -7.91 -10.89
N ASP A 15 2.13 -6.76 -10.22
CA ASP A 15 2.27 -5.46 -10.86
C ASP A 15 3.42 -4.60 -10.32
N ALA A 16 3.94 -4.85 -9.12
CA ALA A 16 4.91 -3.92 -8.52
C ALA A 16 6.22 -3.78 -9.29
N GLY A 17 6.71 -4.88 -9.90
CA GLY A 17 7.91 -4.85 -10.72
C GLY A 17 7.76 -4.08 -12.03
N ARG A 18 6.52 -3.74 -12.43
CA ARG A 18 6.24 -2.93 -13.62
C ARG A 18 6.46 -1.44 -13.35
N HIS A 19 6.49 -1.04 -12.08
CA HIS A 19 6.72 0.34 -11.69
C HIS A 19 8.22 0.67 -11.76
N PRO A 20 8.63 1.82 -12.34
CA PRO A 20 10.05 2.16 -12.49
C PRO A 20 10.79 2.34 -11.16
N SER A 21 10.06 2.76 -10.11
CA SER A 21 10.61 2.86 -8.76
C SER A 21 10.36 1.56 -7.96
N PRO A 22 11.43 0.90 -7.44
CA PRO A 22 11.32 -0.31 -6.64
C PRO A 22 10.67 -0.05 -5.28
N ASN A 23 10.68 1.19 -4.81
CA ASN A 23 10.06 1.59 -3.54
C ASN A 23 8.57 1.89 -3.71
N ALA A 24 8.19 2.56 -4.79
CA ALA A 24 6.81 2.96 -5.03
C ALA A 24 5.95 1.81 -5.57
N GLY A 25 6.51 0.94 -6.42
CA GLY A 25 5.77 -0.16 -7.06
C GLY A 25 5.02 -1.05 -6.08
N PRO A 26 5.68 -1.62 -5.07
CA PRO A 26 5.04 -2.45 -4.05
C PRO A 26 3.90 -1.73 -3.31
N VAL A 27 4.13 -0.47 -2.95
CA VAL A 27 3.17 0.33 -2.18
C VAL A 27 1.94 0.64 -3.04
N GLU A 28 2.13 1.19 -4.23
CA GLU A 28 1.02 1.58 -5.12
C GLU A 28 0.22 0.37 -5.58
N ALA A 29 0.88 -0.72 -5.95
CA ALA A 29 0.19 -1.94 -6.38
C ALA A 29 -0.61 -2.57 -5.23
N SER A 30 -0.03 -2.62 -4.02
CA SER A 30 -0.74 -3.09 -2.83
C SER A 30 -1.96 -2.24 -2.51
N PHE A 31 -1.85 -0.90 -2.63
CA PHE A 31 -2.97 0.02 -2.40
C PHE A 31 -4.07 -0.16 -3.44
N ALA A 32 -3.71 -0.27 -4.72
CA ALA A 32 -4.65 -0.54 -5.81
C ALA A 32 -5.44 -1.83 -5.54
N GLY A 33 -4.73 -2.92 -5.19
CA GLY A 33 -5.31 -4.20 -4.83
C GLY A 33 -6.21 -4.14 -3.58
N ALA A 34 -5.72 -3.56 -2.49
CA ALA A 34 -6.47 -3.46 -1.23
C ALA A 34 -7.77 -2.66 -1.38
N LEU A 35 -7.73 -1.60 -2.18
CA LEU A 35 -8.87 -0.71 -2.43
C LEU A 35 -9.80 -1.26 -3.52
N GLY A 36 -9.37 -2.28 -4.28
CA GLY A 36 -10.11 -2.86 -5.39
C GLY A 36 -10.18 -1.95 -6.61
N VAL A 37 -9.26 -0.99 -6.73
CA VAL A 37 -9.23 0.01 -7.81
C VAL A 37 -8.06 -0.25 -8.75
N ARG A 38 -8.18 0.23 -9.98
CA ARG A 38 -7.12 0.28 -10.97
C ARG A 38 -6.44 1.65 -10.92
N LEU A 39 -5.12 1.66 -10.84
CA LEU A 39 -4.29 2.88 -10.85
C LEU A 39 -3.36 2.89 -12.07
N GLY A 40 -2.84 4.07 -12.41
CA GLY A 40 -1.97 4.27 -13.58
C GLY A 40 -2.73 4.30 -14.90
N GLY A 41 -2.07 3.89 -15.98
CA GLY A 41 -2.58 4.02 -17.33
C GLY A 41 -2.22 5.37 -17.96
N THR A 42 -2.99 5.78 -18.97
CA THR A 42 -2.77 7.01 -19.72
C THR A 42 -3.23 8.22 -18.91
N LEU A 43 -2.30 9.04 -18.46
CA LEU A 43 -2.58 10.36 -17.89
C LEU A 43 -2.36 11.43 -18.96
N SER A 44 -3.26 12.41 -19.04
CA SER A 44 -3.06 13.59 -19.88
C SER A 44 -3.09 14.82 -18.98
N TYR A 45 -1.98 15.56 -18.92
CA TYR A 45 -1.88 16.79 -18.15
C TYR A 45 -1.17 17.85 -18.97
N GLY A 46 -1.79 19.03 -19.12
CA GLY A 46 -1.21 20.15 -19.86
C GLY A 46 -0.82 19.83 -21.31
N GLY A 47 -1.58 18.94 -21.97
CA GLY A 47 -1.30 18.50 -23.36
C GLY A 47 -0.22 17.42 -23.49
N ARG A 48 0.40 16.98 -22.39
CA ARG A 48 1.34 15.85 -22.38
C ARG A 48 0.64 14.58 -21.95
N VAL A 49 0.79 13.53 -22.75
CA VAL A 49 0.32 12.19 -22.44
C VAL A 49 1.47 11.41 -21.79
N GLU A 50 1.26 10.92 -20.58
CA GLU A 50 2.18 10.04 -19.87
C GLU A 50 1.52 8.66 -19.70
N HIS A 51 2.23 7.60 -20.07
CA HIS A 51 1.77 6.23 -19.85
C HIS A 51 2.43 5.66 -18.59
N ARG A 52 1.64 5.54 -17.52
CA ARG A 52 2.08 4.84 -16.31
C ARG A 52 1.67 3.37 -16.35
N PRO A 53 2.44 2.47 -15.72
CA PRO A 53 2.05 1.08 -15.54
C PRO A 53 0.66 0.99 -14.93
N VAL A 54 -0.19 0.16 -15.53
CA VAL A 54 -1.53 -0.09 -15.00
C VAL A 54 -1.43 -1.10 -13.87
N LEU A 55 -1.79 -0.69 -12.66
CA LEU A 55 -1.74 -1.51 -11.44
C LEU A 55 -3.13 -2.03 -11.09
N ASN A 56 -3.22 -3.29 -10.65
CA ASN A 56 -4.47 -4.01 -10.36
C ASN A 56 -5.45 -3.95 -11.55
N GLY A 57 -4.95 -4.16 -12.76
CA GLY A 57 -5.63 -3.88 -14.04
C GLY A 57 -7.05 -4.46 -14.18
N ALA A 58 -7.17 -5.72 -14.61
CA ALA A 58 -8.47 -6.37 -14.84
C ALA A 58 -9.25 -6.64 -13.54
N ALA A 59 -8.53 -6.84 -12.43
CA ALA A 59 -9.12 -7.10 -11.13
C ALA A 59 -9.62 -5.83 -10.41
N GLY A 60 -9.26 -4.64 -10.89
CA GLY A 60 -9.59 -3.36 -10.28
C GLY A 60 -10.63 -2.57 -11.08
N ARG A 61 -11.53 -1.89 -10.36
CA ARG A 61 -12.45 -0.93 -10.97
C ARG A 61 -11.76 0.41 -11.24
N ALA A 62 -12.26 1.19 -12.20
CA ALA A 62 -11.83 2.58 -12.35
C ALA A 62 -12.15 3.40 -11.09
N VAL A 63 -11.26 4.33 -10.75
CA VAL A 63 -11.52 5.35 -9.73
C VAL A 63 -12.58 6.31 -10.27
N ARG A 64 -13.56 6.67 -9.43
CA ARG A 64 -14.66 7.57 -9.81
C ARG A 64 -14.71 8.76 -8.87
N ALA A 65 -14.94 9.96 -9.40
CA ALA A 65 -15.21 11.14 -8.60
C ALA A 65 -16.41 10.89 -7.67
N GLY A 66 -16.33 11.37 -6.42
CA GLY A 66 -17.38 11.17 -5.41
C GLY A 66 -17.49 9.76 -4.82
N SER A 67 -16.69 8.78 -5.25
CA SER A 67 -16.77 7.40 -4.75
C SER A 67 -16.13 7.16 -3.38
N GLY A 68 -15.57 8.21 -2.76
CA GLY A 68 -14.90 8.11 -1.46
C GLY A 68 -13.56 7.37 -1.48
N ASP A 69 -12.98 7.13 -2.66
CA ASP A 69 -11.76 6.34 -2.82
C ASP A 69 -10.53 7.01 -2.16
N ILE A 70 -10.48 8.35 -2.15
CA ILE A 70 -9.44 9.12 -1.48
C ILE A 70 -9.52 8.91 0.04
N GLU A 71 -10.71 9.01 0.61
CA GLU A 71 -10.94 8.83 2.04
C GLU A 71 -10.69 7.37 2.45
N ARG A 72 -11.03 6.40 1.59
CA ARG A 72 -10.68 4.99 1.78
C ARG A 72 -9.17 4.79 1.78
N ALA A 73 -8.44 5.41 0.85
CA ALA A 73 -6.98 5.35 0.78
C ALA A 73 -6.33 6.01 2.00
N ALA A 74 -6.81 7.18 2.42
CA ALA A 74 -6.32 7.87 3.61
C ALA A 74 -6.56 7.04 4.88
N ARG A 75 -7.72 6.40 5.02
CA ARG A 75 -8.00 5.46 6.12
C ARG A 75 -7.07 4.25 6.10
N LEU A 76 -6.80 3.69 4.92
CA LEU A 76 -5.85 2.58 4.77
C LEU A 76 -4.45 3.00 5.22
N SER A 77 -3.97 4.14 4.74
CA SER A 77 -2.64 4.67 5.10
C SER A 77 -2.49 4.86 6.61
N ARG A 78 -3.49 5.47 7.28
CA ARG A 78 -3.47 5.61 8.74
C ARG A 78 -3.42 4.27 9.47
N ARG A 79 -4.15 3.25 9.00
CA ARG A 79 -4.11 1.90 9.58
C ARG A 79 -2.74 1.24 9.41
N VAL A 80 -2.14 1.37 8.23
CA VAL A 80 -0.79 0.85 7.95
C VAL A 80 0.24 1.54 8.86
N GLY A 81 0.17 2.87 8.98
CA GLY A 81 1.04 3.63 9.89
C GLY A 81 0.88 3.24 11.35
N GLY A 82 -0.37 3.10 11.83
CA GLY A 82 -0.65 2.64 13.20
C GLY A 82 -0.13 1.22 13.46
N LEU A 83 -0.30 0.30 12.52
CA LEU A 83 0.22 -1.06 12.63
C LEU A 83 1.76 -1.06 12.68
N ALA A 84 2.42 -0.30 11.81
CA ALA A 84 3.87 -0.18 11.80
C ALA A 84 4.39 0.36 13.15
N LEU A 85 3.73 1.39 13.71
CA LEU A 85 4.06 1.93 15.02
C LEU A 85 3.94 0.88 16.12
N VAL A 86 2.82 0.14 16.17
CA VAL A 86 2.60 -0.91 17.18
C VAL A 86 3.64 -2.01 17.08
N VAL A 87 3.96 -2.47 15.86
CA VAL A 87 4.99 -3.51 15.64
C VAL A 87 6.36 -3.03 16.09
N CYS A 88 6.77 -1.83 15.69
CA CYS A 88 8.08 -1.28 16.06
C CYS A 88 8.20 -1.04 17.58
N ALA A 89 7.18 -0.44 18.20
CA ALA A 89 7.16 -0.20 19.64
C ALA A 89 7.15 -1.52 20.43
N GLY A 90 6.32 -2.49 20.01
CA GLY A 90 6.25 -3.82 20.60
C GLY A 90 7.59 -4.56 20.51
N ALA A 91 8.21 -4.59 19.34
CA ALA A 91 9.53 -5.18 19.15
C ALA A 91 10.58 -4.52 20.06
N ARG A 92 10.57 -3.18 20.16
CA ARG A 92 11.49 -2.44 21.04
C ARG A 92 11.30 -2.82 22.52
N LEU A 93 10.07 -2.93 22.99
CA LEU A 93 9.75 -3.34 24.36
C LEU A 93 10.19 -4.77 24.65
N LEU A 94 9.96 -5.71 23.72
CA LEU A 94 10.40 -7.10 23.85
C LEU A 94 11.93 -7.20 23.95
N VAL A 95 12.66 -6.46 23.10
CA VAL A 95 14.13 -6.40 23.16
C VAL A 95 14.60 -5.81 24.50
N CYS A 96 13.96 -4.73 24.99
CA CYS A 96 14.30 -4.16 26.30
C CYS A 96 14.10 -5.17 27.44
N ALA A 97 12.98 -5.90 27.43
CA ALA A 97 12.66 -6.87 28.47
C ALA A 97 13.67 -8.03 28.48
N ALA A 98 14.05 -8.54 27.29
CA ALA A 98 15.05 -9.60 27.16
C ALA A 98 16.43 -9.17 27.69
N VAL A 99 16.88 -7.96 27.34
CA VAL A 99 18.17 -7.41 27.82
C VAL A 99 18.16 -7.22 29.34
N ARG A 100 17.06 -6.73 29.92
CA ARG A 100 16.94 -6.56 31.37
C ARG A 100 17.02 -7.91 32.11
N LYS A 101 16.32 -8.93 31.61
CA LYS A 101 16.33 -10.28 32.19
C LYS A 101 17.73 -10.90 32.21
N GLY A 102 18.53 -10.68 31.16
CA GLY A 102 19.92 -11.17 31.08
C GLY A 102 20.94 -10.40 31.93
N ARG A 103 20.59 -9.25 32.51
CA ARG A 103 21.47 -8.49 33.43
C ARG A 103 21.22 -8.82 34.90
N THR A 104 20.12 -9.51 35.20
CA THR A 104 19.68 -9.88 36.56
C THR A 104 19.88 -11.36 36.88
N SER A 105 20.43 -12.14 35.95
CA SER A 105 20.89 -13.52 36.12
C SER A 105 22.40 -13.55 36.02
#